data_AF-A0A1F9N468-F1
#
_entry.id   AF-A0A1F9N468-F1
#
_cell.length_a   1.000
_cell.length_b   1.000
_cell.length_c   1.000
_cell.angle_alpha   90.00
_cell.angle_beta   90.00
_cell.angle_gamma   90.00
#
_symmetry.space_group_name_H-M   'P 1'
#
loop_
_entity.id
_entity.type
_entity.pdbx_description
1 polymer ?
#
loop_
_entity_poly.entity_id
_entity_poly.type
_entity_poly.pdbx_seq_one_letter_code
_entity_poly.pdbx_strand_id
1 'polypeptide(L)'
;MGAAGSGPEVAYLRDQGYQVDALEPSRDLAERCRRMLGPNGEVVVASYEELSRSVLDGEVVNPAARIANSTYDAVLLGFGSLSHVLDLNERGRLLSSCVRLAPAGPILASFWLAAKSRSPGRAGRAEHSGRFLGGLIRRVRRLPAHNARLSFGSWYGFAHSFARDEIEDLAKLIGRGLVWCGDAGIYPHVVFTPCTAIGYCCVATETEGSIHK
;
A
#
# COMPACT_ATOMS: atom_id res chain seq x y z
N MET A 1 3.17 -10.92 -3.90
CA MET A 1 1.98 -10.03 -3.94
C MET A 1 1.45 -9.83 -2.52
N GLY A 2 1.31 -8.59 -2.07
CA GLY A 2 0.75 -8.25 -0.76
C GLY A 2 -0.75 -7.96 -0.82
N ALA A 3 -1.48 -8.36 0.23
CA ALA A 3 -2.94 -8.26 0.36
C ALA A 3 -3.69 -8.82 -0.86
N ALA A 4 -3.42 -10.08 -1.17
CA ALA A 4 -3.91 -10.74 -2.39
C ALA A 4 -5.44 -10.91 -2.44
N GLY A 5 -6.15 -10.70 -1.34
CA GLY A 5 -7.59 -10.89 -1.24
C GLY A 5 -7.97 -12.31 -1.64
N SER A 6 -9.01 -12.46 -2.45
CA SER A 6 -9.42 -13.78 -2.93
C SER A 6 -8.57 -14.33 -4.08
N GLY A 7 -7.55 -13.61 -4.56
CA GLY A 7 -6.64 -14.06 -5.62
C GLY A 7 -6.93 -13.71 -7.10
N PRO A 8 -7.84 -12.81 -7.51
CA PRO A 8 -8.00 -12.45 -8.93
C PRO A 8 -6.72 -11.96 -9.60
N GLU A 9 -5.98 -11.05 -8.96
CA GLU A 9 -4.71 -10.53 -9.50
C GLU A 9 -3.62 -11.60 -9.51
N VAL A 10 -3.58 -12.45 -8.48
CA VAL A 10 -2.67 -13.60 -8.42
C VAL A 10 -2.91 -14.57 -9.59
N ALA A 11 -4.17 -14.91 -9.86
CA ALA A 11 -4.54 -15.77 -10.98
C ALA A 11 -4.16 -15.14 -12.33
N TYR A 12 -4.43 -13.85 -12.50
CA TYR A 12 -4.04 -13.12 -13.71
C TYR A 12 -2.52 -13.18 -13.95
N LEU A 13 -1.70 -12.89 -12.93
CA LEU A 13 -0.25 -12.94 -13.05
C LEU A 13 0.25 -14.35 -13.38
N ARG A 14 -0.31 -15.38 -12.73
CA ARG A 14 0.00 -16.77 -13.05
C ARG A 14 -0.34 -17.11 -14.51
N ASP A 15 -1.48 -16.65 -15.00
CA ASP A 15 -1.92 -16.89 -16.38
C ASP A 15 -1.02 -16.17 -17.40
N GLN A 16 -0.30 -15.13 -16.99
CA GLN A 16 0.78 -14.49 -17.77
C GLN A 16 2.13 -15.23 -17.66
N GLY A 17 2.20 -16.35 -16.94
CA GLY A 17 3.40 -17.17 -16.78
C GLY A 17 4.31 -16.77 -15.62
N TYR A 18 3.88 -15.85 -14.74
CA TYR A 18 4.66 -15.48 -13.56
C TYR A 18 4.53 -16.53 -12.45
N GLN A 19 5.62 -16.76 -11.72
CA GLN A 19 5.59 -17.43 -10.43
C GLN A 19 5.23 -16.41 -9.34
N VAL A 20 4.22 -16.71 -8.52
CA VAL A 20 3.65 -15.75 -7.58
C VAL A 20 3.53 -16.36 -6.20
N ASP A 21 4.17 -15.73 -5.21
CA ASP A 21 3.80 -15.90 -3.81
C ASP A 21 2.90 -14.75 -3.36
N ALA A 22 1.95 -15.07 -2.50
CA ALA A 22 0.92 -14.15 -2.04
C ALA A 22 0.88 -14.09 -0.51
N LEU A 23 0.62 -12.90 0.02
CA LEU A 23 0.37 -12.64 1.43
C LEU A 23 -1.04 -12.09 1.57
N GLU A 24 -1.83 -12.66 2.48
CA GLU A 24 -3.21 -12.24 2.76
C GLU A 24 -3.55 -12.44 4.24
N PRO A 25 -3.85 -11.39 5.02
CA PRO A 25 -4.12 -11.52 6.45
C PRO A 25 -5.42 -12.27 6.78
N SER A 26 -6.42 -12.27 5.89
CA SER A 26 -7.67 -13.00 6.09
C SER A 26 -7.52 -14.47 5.72
N ARG A 27 -7.71 -15.37 6.69
CA ARG A 27 -7.65 -16.84 6.46
C ARG A 27 -8.60 -17.29 5.36
N ASP A 28 -9.84 -16.81 5.39
CA ASP A 28 -10.87 -17.19 4.42
C ASP A 28 -10.53 -16.73 3.00
N LEU A 29 -9.99 -15.52 2.86
CA LEU A 29 -9.57 -14.99 1.56
C LEU A 29 -8.30 -15.69 1.08
N ALA A 30 -7.34 -15.95 1.96
CA ALA A 30 -6.13 -16.70 1.64
C ALA A 30 -6.47 -18.12 1.15
N GLU A 31 -7.44 -18.80 1.75
CA GLU A 31 -7.90 -20.12 1.26
C GLU A 31 -8.52 -20.05 -0.14
N ARG A 32 -9.30 -19.01 -0.44
CA ARG A 32 -9.83 -18.76 -1.79
C ARG A 32 -8.69 -18.49 -2.77
N CYS A 33 -7.74 -17.65 -2.37
CA CYS A 33 -6.55 -17.33 -3.15
C CYS A 33 -5.71 -18.58 -3.44
N ARG A 34 -5.52 -19.49 -2.48
CA ARG A 34 -4.80 -20.77 -2.71
C ARG A 34 -5.48 -21.62 -3.79
N ARG A 35 -6.81 -21.72 -3.73
CA ARG A 35 -7.57 -22.46 -4.75
C ARG A 35 -7.40 -21.82 -6.14
N MET A 36 -7.34 -20.49 -6.21
CA MET A 36 -7.11 -19.78 -7.48
C MET A 36 -5.67 -19.92 -7.98
N LEU A 37 -4.67 -19.82 -7.10
CA LEU A 37 -3.25 -19.91 -7.46
C LEU A 37 -2.86 -21.34 -7.90
N GLY A 38 -3.42 -22.35 -7.23
CA GLY A 38 -3.08 -23.75 -7.47
C GLY A 38 -1.73 -24.14 -6.84
N PRO A 39 -1.06 -25.20 -7.33
CA PRO A 39 0.16 -25.72 -6.71
C PRO A 39 1.43 -24.92 -7.01
N ASN A 40 1.39 -23.93 -7.92
CA ASN A 40 2.56 -23.26 -8.48
C ASN A 40 2.98 -21.97 -7.73
N GLY A 41 2.54 -21.81 -6.49
CA GLY A 41 2.93 -20.68 -5.66
C GLY A 41 2.42 -20.81 -4.24
N GLU A 42 2.91 -19.97 -3.35
CA GLU A 42 2.53 -20.00 -1.94
C GLU A 42 1.52 -18.90 -1.58
N VAL A 43 0.57 -19.19 -0.69
CA VAL A 43 -0.27 -18.16 -0.05
C VAL A 43 -0.13 -18.23 1.46
N VAL A 44 0.52 -17.21 2.01
CA VAL A 44 0.83 -17.04 3.42
C VAL A 44 -0.22 -16.17 4.10
N VAL A 45 -0.70 -16.62 5.28
CA VAL A 45 -1.60 -15.81 6.13
C VAL A 45 -0.79 -14.99 7.10
N ALA A 46 -0.52 -13.74 6.75
CA ALA A 46 0.22 -12.82 7.61
C ALA A 46 -0.24 -11.38 7.38
N SER A 47 -0.04 -10.53 8.39
CA SER A 47 -0.15 -9.07 8.20
C SER A 47 1.14 -8.49 7.61
N TYR A 48 1.09 -7.22 7.23
CA TYR A 48 2.28 -6.51 6.77
C TYR A 48 3.29 -6.28 7.90
N GLU A 49 2.82 -6.05 9.13
CA GLU A 49 3.65 -5.93 10.33
C GLU A 49 4.42 -7.23 10.61
N GLU A 50 3.77 -8.37 10.43
CA GLU A 50 4.41 -9.68 10.57
C GLU A 50 5.45 -9.91 9.47
N LEU A 51 5.13 -9.55 8.22
CA LEU A 51 6.11 -9.58 7.13
C LEU A 51 7.33 -8.70 7.45
N SER A 52 7.11 -7.45 7.86
CA SER A 52 8.19 -6.52 8.17
C SER A 52 9.09 -7.01 9.29
N ARG A 53 8.51 -7.54 10.38
CA ARG A 53 9.29 -8.14 11.48
C ARG A 53 10.12 -9.34 11.00
N SER A 54 9.53 -10.21 10.19
CA SER A 54 10.27 -11.36 9.65
C SER A 54 11.40 -10.95 8.68
N VAL A 55 11.18 -9.98 7.80
CA VAL A 55 12.16 -9.56 6.80
C VAL A 55 13.25 -8.65 7.38
N LEU A 56 12.87 -7.70 8.24
CA LEU A 56 13.78 -6.66 8.74
C LEU A 56 14.51 -7.09 10.00
N ASP A 57 13.78 -7.68 10.93
CA ASP A 57 14.26 -7.97 12.29
C ASP A 57 14.70 -9.44 12.43
N GLY A 58 14.42 -10.29 11.43
CA GLY A 58 14.76 -11.71 11.45
C GLY A 58 13.89 -12.54 12.39
N GLU A 59 12.76 -11.99 12.85
CA GLU A 59 11.83 -12.72 13.71
C GLU A 59 11.15 -13.86 12.93
N VAL A 60 11.23 -15.08 13.45
CA VAL A 60 10.52 -16.23 12.87
C VAL A 60 9.04 -16.13 13.24
N VAL A 61 8.29 -15.33 12.48
CA VAL A 61 6.84 -15.20 12.59
C VAL A 61 6.23 -16.12 11.54
N ASN A 62 5.89 -17.34 11.91
CA ASN A 62 5.23 -18.28 11.00
C ASN A 62 3.75 -17.86 10.86
N PRO A 63 3.24 -17.62 9.64
CA PRO A 63 3.79 -18.08 8.35
C PRO A 63 4.56 -17.05 7.50
N ALA A 64 4.68 -15.79 7.92
CA ALA A 64 5.42 -14.75 7.20
C ALA A 64 6.88 -15.12 6.86
N ALA A 65 7.54 -15.89 7.73
CA ALA A 65 8.92 -16.34 7.57
C ALA A 65 9.21 -17.08 6.24
N ARG A 66 8.21 -17.67 5.59
CA ARG A 66 8.40 -18.39 4.31
C ARG A 66 8.66 -17.44 3.15
N ILE A 67 7.90 -16.35 3.08
CA ILE A 67 8.15 -15.25 2.12
C ILE A 67 9.41 -14.49 2.51
N ALA A 68 9.65 -14.29 3.80
CA ALA A 68 10.75 -13.45 4.28
C ALA A 68 12.16 -13.92 3.88
N ASN A 69 12.32 -15.22 3.59
CA ASN A 69 13.58 -15.82 3.17
C ASN A 69 13.74 -15.93 1.64
N SER A 70 12.80 -15.36 0.88
CA SER A 70 12.79 -15.43 -0.59
C SER A 70 13.27 -14.13 -1.23
N THR A 71 13.65 -14.19 -2.51
CA THR A 71 13.92 -13.02 -3.35
C THR A 71 13.01 -13.02 -4.57
N TYR A 72 12.59 -11.83 -4.98
CA TYR A 72 11.60 -11.62 -6.04
C TYR A 72 12.11 -10.61 -7.06
N ASP A 73 11.70 -10.80 -8.31
CA ASP A 73 11.98 -9.85 -9.40
C ASP A 73 11.10 -8.59 -9.33
N ALA A 74 9.97 -8.66 -8.61
CA ALA A 74 9.08 -7.52 -8.36
C ALA A 74 8.21 -7.78 -7.13
N VAL A 75 7.74 -6.70 -6.49
CA VAL A 75 6.72 -6.75 -5.43
C VAL A 75 5.52 -5.91 -5.82
N LEU A 76 4.32 -6.44 -5.60
CA LEU A 76 3.05 -5.75 -5.88
C LEU A 76 2.24 -5.61 -4.60
N LEU A 77 1.84 -4.39 -4.26
CA LEU A 77 0.88 -4.03 -3.21
C LEU A 77 -0.40 -3.53 -3.90
N GLY A 78 -1.32 -4.46 -4.18
CA GLY A 78 -2.52 -4.23 -5.01
C GLY A 78 -3.69 -3.57 -4.27
N PHE A 79 -4.71 -3.16 -5.03
CA PHE A 79 -6.03 -2.67 -4.57
C PHE A 79 -6.07 -1.65 -3.42
N GLY A 80 -5.13 -0.72 -3.36
CA GLY A 80 -5.07 0.28 -2.30
C GLY A 80 -4.51 -0.25 -0.98
N SER A 81 -3.90 -1.43 -0.96
CA SER A 81 -3.48 -2.11 0.27
C SER A 81 -2.51 -1.30 1.13
N LEU A 82 -1.68 -0.44 0.53
CA LEU A 82 -0.79 0.45 1.29
C LEU A 82 -1.58 1.47 2.15
N SER A 83 -2.80 1.84 1.76
CA SER A 83 -3.69 2.69 2.57
C SER A 83 -4.17 2.03 3.85
N HIS A 84 -4.08 0.70 3.97
CA HIS A 84 -4.46 0.00 5.20
C HIS A 84 -3.32 -0.11 6.22
N VAL A 85 -2.10 0.34 5.88
CA VAL A 85 -0.99 0.45 6.83
C VAL A 85 -1.10 1.79 7.57
N LEU A 86 -1.75 1.77 8.73
CA LEU A 86 -2.15 3.01 9.40
C LEU A 86 -0.99 3.71 10.09
N ASP A 87 -0.03 2.96 10.65
CA ASP A 87 1.14 3.51 11.33
C ASP A 87 2.18 4.03 10.33
N LEU A 88 2.73 5.21 10.61
CA LEU A 88 3.68 5.87 9.72
C LEU A 88 5.02 5.10 9.65
N ASN A 89 5.53 4.64 10.79
CA ASN A 89 6.79 3.91 10.84
C ASN A 89 6.64 2.56 10.12
N GLU A 90 5.48 1.92 10.29
CA GLU A 90 5.22 0.65 9.63
C GLU A 90 5.15 0.76 8.10
N ARG A 91 4.67 1.88 7.53
CA ARG A 91 4.73 2.07 6.06
C ARG A 91 6.16 2.06 5.54
N GLY A 92 7.05 2.77 6.22
CA GLY A 92 8.47 2.80 5.89
C GLY A 92 9.12 1.43 6.05
N ARG A 93 8.77 0.70 7.11
CA ARG A 93 9.22 -0.67 7.35
C ARG A 93 8.71 -1.65 6.30
N LEU A 94 7.42 -1.62 5.97
CA LEU A 94 6.85 -2.45 4.91
C LEU A 94 7.59 -2.23 3.58
N LEU A 95 7.73 -0.98 3.15
CA LEU A 95 8.43 -0.68 1.90
C LEU A 95 9.91 -1.06 1.94
N SER A 96 10.58 -0.88 3.09
CA SER A 96 11.96 -1.36 3.28
C SER A 96 12.07 -2.88 3.19
N SER A 97 11.05 -3.59 3.69
CA SER A 97 10.95 -5.05 3.56
C SER A 97 10.79 -5.44 2.09
N CYS A 98 9.93 -4.75 1.34
CA CYS A 98 9.80 -4.92 -0.10
C CYS A 98 11.13 -4.66 -0.83
N VAL A 99 11.92 -3.67 -0.40
CA VAL A 99 13.25 -3.39 -0.95
C VAL A 99 14.21 -4.56 -0.72
N ARG A 100 14.18 -5.21 0.46
CA ARG A 100 14.99 -6.41 0.72
C ARG A 100 14.53 -7.62 -0.10
N LEU A 101 13.22 -7.79 -0.26
CA LEU A 101 12.62 -8.88 -1.02
C LEU A 101 12.83 -8.74 -2.53
N ALA A 102 12.86 -7.51 -3.06
CA ALA A 102 13.11 -7.23 -4.48
C ALA A 102 14.23 -6.18 -4.64
N PRO A 103 15.50 -6.54 -4.39
CA PRO A 103 16.61 -5.58 -4.37
C PRO A 103 16.85 -4.91 -5.73
N ALA A 104 16.74 -5.67 -6.81
CA ALA A 104 16.85 -5.17 -8.18
C ALA A 104 15.49 -4.95 -8.86
N GLY A 105 14.41 -5.36 -8.21
CA GLY A 105 13.06 -5.32 -8.76
C GLY A 105 12.30 -4.02 -8.47
N PRO A 106 11.28 -3.69 -9.28
CA PRO A 106 10.34 -2.64 -8.97
C PRO A 106 9.36 -3.05 -7.85
N ILE A 107 8.86 -2.06 -7.12
CA ILE A 107 7.75 -2.23 -6.18
C ILE A 107 6.57 -1.41 -6.71
N LEU A 108 5.52 -2.07 -7.18
CA LEU A 108 4.28 -1.42 -7.56
C LEU A 108 3.39 -1.29 -6.31
N ALA A 109 2.95 -0.08 -5.99
CA ALA A 109 2.04 0.17 -4.89
C ALA A 109 0.82 0.96 -5.34
N SER A 110 -0.33 0.50 -4.88
CA SER A 110 -1.61 1.18 -5.01
C SER A 110 -2.08 1.67 -3.64
N PHE A 111 -2.68 2.86 -3.63
CA PHE A 111 -3.12 3.56 -2.41
C PHE A 111 -4.19 4.58 -2.76
N TRP A 112 -4.76 5.25 -1.76
CA TRP A 112 -5.70 6.34 -1.96
C TRP A 112 -5.00 7.67 -1.83
N LEU A 113 -5.23 8.55 -2.80
CA LEU A 113 -4.77 9.92 -2.70
C LEU A 113 -5.79 10.73 -1.91
N ALA A 114 -5.32 11.52 -0.94
CA ALA A 114 -6.12 12.56 -0.35
C ALA A 114 -6.53 13.53 -1.47
N ALA A 115 -7.84 13.68 -1.67
CA ALA A 115 -8.36 14.66 -2.62
C ALA A 115 -7.74 16.03 -2.26
N LYS A 116 -7.14 16.72 -3.24
CA LYS A 116 -6.75 18.13 -3.10
C LYS A 116 -7.99 18.87 -2.64
N SER A 117 -8.03 19.25 -1.35
CA SER A 117 -9.14 19.87 -0.65
C SER A 117 -10.24 20.35 -1.61
N ARG A 118 -11.16 19.44 -1.99
CA ARG A 118 -12.38 19.91 -2.64
C ARG A 118 -13.04 20.72 -1.56
N SER A 119 -13.26 22.01 -1.81
CA SER A 119 -13.97 22.91 -0.91
C SER A 119 -15.08 22.10 -0.26
N PRO A 120 -15.11 21.98 1.08
CA PRO A 120 -15.91 20.98 1.76
C PRO A 120 -17.34 21.08 1.24
N GLY A 121 -17.72 20.12 0.39
CA GLY A 121 -19.10 20.02 -0.05
C GLY A 121 -19.93 19.96 1.21
N ARG A 122 -21.04 20.73 1.27
CA ARG A 122 -21.87 20.89 2.47
C ARG A 122 -21.98 19.57 3.23
N ALA A 123 -21.20 19.44 4.31
CA ALA A 123 -21.23 18.26 5.16
C ALA A 123 -22.68 18.08 5.60
N GLY A 124 -23.24 16.89 5.40
CA GLY A 124 -24.61 16.62 5.83
C GLY A 124 -24.75 16.84 7.33
N ARG A 125 -25.95 17.19 7.82
CA ARG A 125 -26.18 17.41 9.26
C ARG A 125 -25.70 16.23 10.11
N ALA A 126 -25.87 15.00 9.61
CA ALA A 126 -25.41 13.77 10.27
C ALA A 126 -23.88 13.71 10.41
N GLU A 127 -23.13 14.11 9.40
CA GLU A 127 -21.66 14.15 9.45
C GLU A 127 -21.18 15.17 10.48
N HIS A 128 -21.84 16.33 10.55
CA HIS A 128 -21.53 17.36 11.53
C HIS A 128 -21.77 16.86 12.97
N SER A 129 -22.93 16.24 13.22
CA SER A 129 -23.23 15.63 14.53
C SER A 129 -22.25 14.52 14.89
N GLY A 130 -21.86 13.68 13.92
CA GLY A 130 -20.86 12.63 14.11
C GLY A 130 -19.49 13.19 14.49
N ARG A 131 -19.02 14.23 13.79
CA ARG A 131 -17.76 14.93 14.11
C ARG A 131 -17.78 15.56 15.50
N PHE A 132 -18.90 16.17 15.88
CA PHE A 132 -19.06 16.77 17.20
C PHE A 132 -19.00 15.71 18.31
N LEU A 133 -19.79 14.64 18.20
CA LEU A 133 -19.81 13.57 19.18
C LEU A 133 -18.46 12.84 19.27
N GLY A 134 -17.84 12.57 18.11
CA GLY A 134 -16.49 12.00 18.04
C GLY A 134 -15.46 12.89 18.73
N GLY A 135 -15.54 14.21 18.56
CA GLY A 135 -14.69 15.19 19.24
C GLY A 135 -14.84 15.17 20.77
N LEU A 136 -16.07 15.01 21.27
CA LEU A 136 -16.34 14.88 22.70
C LEU A 136 -15.77 13.58 23.28
N ILE A 137 -16.04 12.44 22.65
CA ILE A 137 -15.51 11.14 23.06
C ILE A 137 -13.99 11.17 23.08
N ARG A 138 -13.37 11.76 22.05
CA ARG A 138 -11.91 11.95 21.95
C ARG A 138 -11.36 12.72 23.15
N ARG A 139 -11.99 13.83 23.51
CA ARG A 139 -11.57 14.68 24.65
C ARG A 139 -11.68 13.93 25.97
N VAL A 140 -12.81 13.25 26.21
CA VAL A 140 -13.03 12.45 27.43
C VAL A 140 -11.99 11.33 27.56
N ARG A 141 -11.66 10.67 26.45
CA ARG A 141 -10.71 9.56 26.42
C ARG A 141 -9.24 9.98 26.26
N ARG A 142 -8.94 11.28 26.22
CA ARG A 142 -7.59 11.84 25.97
C ARG A 142 -6.91 11.24 24.74
N LEU A 143 -7.70 10.95 23.71
CA LEU A 143 -7.19 10.40 22.46
C LEU A 143 -6.49 11.50 21.64
N PRO A 144 -5.44 11.15 20.86
CA PRO A 144 -4.73 12.11 20.02
C PRO A 144 -5.66 12.77 19.00
N ALA A 145 -5.24 13.93 18.49
CA ALA A 145 -5.99 14.68 17.50
C ALA A 145 -6.34 13.82 16.28
N HIS A 146 -7.51 14.06 15.70
CA HIS A 146 -8.00 13.31 14.54
C HIS A 146 -7.04 13.53 13.37
N ASN A 147 -6.43 12.46 12.87
CA ASN A 147 -5.67 12.53 11.64
C ASN A 147 -6.65 12.68 10.48
N ALA A 148 -6.73 13.87 9.88
CA ALA A 148 -7.66 14.16 8.78
C ALA A 148 -7.49 13.24 7.56
N ARG A 149 -6.36 12.53 7.46
CA ARG A 149 -6.05 11.55 6.43
C ARG A 149 -6.55 10.14 6.76
N LEU A 150 -6.99 9.87 7.99
CA LEU A 150 -7.59 8.60 8.37
C LEU A 150 -9.11 8.65 8.09
N SER A 151 -9.60 7.66 7.36
CA SER A 151 -10.99 7.48 7.01
C SER A 151 -11.48 6.11 7.43
N PHE A 152 -12.78 5.98 7.64
CA PHE A 152 -13.44 4.70 7.88
C PHE A 152 -14.64 4.56 6.92
N GLY A 153 -14.74 3.40 6.30
CA GLY A 153 -15.89 3.03 5.47
C GLY A 153 -16.34 1.61 5.79
N SER A 154 -17.65 1.38 5.74
CA SER A 154 -18.24 0.08 6.08
C SER A 154 -17.71 -1.08 5.25
N TRP A 155 -17.29 -0.83 4.00
CA TRP A 155 -16.81 -1.86 3.09
C TRP A 155 -15.28 -2.01 3.05
N TYR A 156 -14.52 -1.01 3.51
CA TYR A 156 -13.04 -1.03 3.46
C TYR A 156 -12.36 -0.92 4.82
N GLY A 157 -13.11 -0.72 5.91
CA GLY A 157 -12.52 -0.54 7.23
C GLY A 157 -11.80 0.80 7.38
N PHE A 158 -10.68 0.81 8.11
CA PHE A 158 -9.85 2.00 8.28
C PHE A 158 -8.81 2.11 7.17
N ALA A 159 -8.61 3.32 6.68
CA ALA A 159 -7.63 3.59 5.64
C ALA A 159 -7.07 5.01 5.69
N HIS A 160 -5.80 5.12 5.34
CA HIS A 160 -5.07 6.35 5.22
C HIS A 160 -5.07 6.84 3.76
N SER A 161 -5.47 8.09 3.57
CA SER A 161 -5.35 8.80 2.30
C SER A 161 -4.02 9.56 2.26
N PHE A 162 -3.15 9.20 1.33
CA PHE A 162 -1.83 9.80 1.19
C PHE A 162 -1.90 11.13 0.47
N ALA A 163 -1.14 12.11 0.94
CA ALA A 163 -0.72 13.22 0.09
C ALA A 163 0.42 12.78 -0.85
N ARG A 164 0.60 13.53 -1.94
CA ARG A 164 1.62 13.20 -2.94
C ARG A 164 3.04 13.30 -2.38
N ASP A 165 3.31 14.32 -1.57
CA ASP A 165 4.58 14.55 -0.88
C ASP A 165 4.91 13.40 0.09
N GLU A 166 3.92 12.82 0.78
CA GLU A 166 4.14 11.65 1.65
C GLU A 166 4.68 10.44 0.88
N ILE A 167 4.18 10.20 -0.33
CA ILE A 167 4.66 9.08 -1.18
C ILE A 167 6.07 9.35 -1.69
N GLU A 168 6.37 10.61 -2.03
CA GLU A 168 7.72 11.05 -2.42
C GLU A 168 8.71 10.91 -1.24
N ASP A 169 8.28 11.25 -0.03
CA ASP A 169 9.09 11.09 1.18
C ASP A 169 9.31 9.61 1.53
N LEU A 170 8.31 8.75 1.32
CA LEU A 170 8.49 7.30 1.44
C LEU A 170 9.50 6.76 0.42
N ALA A 171 9.49 7.24 -0.83
CA ALA A 171 10.46 6.84 -1.84
C ALA A 171 11.90 7.25 -1.44
N LYS A 172 12.08 8.47 -0.93
CA LYS A 172 13.36 8.95 -0.39
C LYS A 172 13.81 8.10 0.80
N LEU A 173 12.90 7.80 1.72
CA LEU A 173 13.19 7.02 2.93
C LEU A 173 13.78 5.63 2.59
N ILE A 174 13.26 4.97 1.57
CA ILE A 174 13.71 3.64 1.15
C ILE A 174 14.81 3.67 0.08
N GLY A 175 15.31 4.85 -0.30
CA GLY A 175 16.37 5.02 -1.28
C GLY A 175 15.99 4.54 -2.69
N ARG A 176 14.75 4.74 -3.11
CA ARG A 176 14.22 4.31 -4.42
C ARG A 176 13.75 5.50 -5.26
N GLY A 177 13.81 5.36 -6.57
CA GLY A 177 13.14 6.29 -7.49
C GLY A 177 11.62 6.11 -7.42
N LEU A 178 10.85 7.07 -7.94
CA LEU A 178 9.40 7.04 -7.92
C LEU A 178 8.84 7.41 -9.29
N VAL A 179 8.01 6.53 -9.86
CA VAL A 179 7.27 6.78 -11.10
C VAL A 179 5.78 6.72 -10.80
N TRP A 180 5.05 7.77 -11.14
CA TRP A 180 3.59 7.79 -11.05
C TRP A 180 2.98 7.15 -12.30
N CYS A 181 2.05 6.21 -12.12
CA CYS A 181 1.40 5.50 -13.21
C CYS A 181 -0.04 6.00 -13.41
N GLY A 182 -0.30 6.60 -14.58
CA GLY A 182 -1.64 7.03 -15.01
C GLY A 182 -2.12 8.35 -14.41
N ASP A 183 -3.24 8.84 -14.94
CA ASP A 183 -3.90 10.06 -14.46
C ASP A 183 -4.67 9.82 -13.15
N ALA A 184 -4.72 10.86 -12.31
CA ALA A 184 -5.12 10.89 -10.90
C ALA A 184 -6.58 10.44 -10.59
N GLY A 185 -6.91 9.19 -10.89
CA GLY A 185 -8.07 8.51 -10.32
C GLY A 185 -7.94 8.38 -8.80
N ILE A 186 -9.00 7.91 -8.15
CA ILE A 186 -9.04 7.72 -6.68
C ILE A 186 -8.08 6.63 -6.18
N TYR A 187 -7.61 5.76 -7.08
CA TYR A 187 -6.62 4.70 -6.81
C TYR A 187 -5.39 4.92 -7.70
N PRO A 188 -4.54 5.94 -7.42
CA PRO A 188 -3.28 6.06 -8.12
C PRO A 188 -2.40 4.84 -7.84
N HIS A 189 -1.52 4.58 -8.78
CA HIS A 189 -0.47 3.59 -8.67
C HIS A 189 0.88 4.30 -8.79
N VAL A 190 1.86 3.85 -8.03
CA VAL A 190 3.25 4.27 -8.18
C VAL A 190 4.14 3.05 -8.27
N VAL A 191 5.24 3.21 -9.00
CA VAL A 191 6.33 2.24 -9.02
C VAL A 191 7.53 2.85 -8.31
N PHE A 192 7.95 2.24 -7.21
CA PHE A 192 9.25 2.51 -6.61
C PHE A 192 10.30 1.74 -7.39
N THR A 193 11.17 2.46 -8.10
CA THR A 193 12.18 1.86 -8.98
C THR A 193 13.51 1.71 -8.24
N PRO A 194 14.29 0.64 -8.52
CA PRO A 194 15.67 0.57 -8.05
C PRO A 194 16.43 1.84 -8.41
N CYS A 195 17.19 2.36 -7.45
CA CYS A 195 18.14 3.44 -7.74
C CYS A 195 19.24 2.83 -8.61
N THR A 196 19.10 2.92 -9.93
CA THR A 196 20.20 2.55 -10.83
C THR A 196 21.30 3.56 -10.56
N ALA A 197 22.44 3.10 -10.05
CA ALA A 197 23.58 3.92 -9.67
C ALA A 197 24.28 4.62 -10.87
N ILE A 198 23.58 4.81 -11.99
CA ILE A 198 24.15 5.25 -13.27
C ILE A 198 23.25 6.33 -13.89
N GLY A 199 23.49 7.57 -13.48
CA GLY A 199 23.51 8.72 -14.40
C GLY A 199 22.19 9.41 -14.79
N TYR A 200 21.02 8.87 -14.49
CA TYR A 200 19.77 9.57 -14.81
C TYR A 200 19.28 10.42 -13.64
N CYS A 201 19.87 11.61 -13.56
CA CYS A 201 19.29 12.75 -12.88
C CYS A 201 17.85 12.92 -13.39
N CYS A 202 16.89 13.00 -12.46
CA CYS A 202 15.46 13.15 -12.72
C CYS A 202 15.19 14.17 -13.85
N VAL A 203 14.78 13.70 -15.02
CA VAL A 203 14.08 14.57 -15.97
C VAL A 203 12.69 14.72 -15.40
N ALA A 204 12.47 15.78 -14.63
CA ALA A 204 11.13 16.19 -14.23
C ALA A 204 10.33 16.38 -15.53
N THR A 205 9.36 15.51 -15.76
CA THR A 205 8.40 15.70 -16.83
C THR A 205 7.49 16.85 -16.42
N GLU A 206 7.90 18.07 -16.78
CA GLU A 206 7.00 19.21 -16.88
C GLU A 206 5.87 18.81 -17.82
N THR A 207 4.73 18.47 -17.25
CA THR A 207 3.49 18.29 -17.98
C THR A 207 2.90 19.68 -18.23
N GLU A 208 3.54 20.43 -19.13
CA GLU A 208 2.90 21.57 -19.79
C GLU A 208 1.89 21.04 -20.81
N GLY A 209 0.67 20.79 -20.33
CA GLY A 209 -0.48 20.40 -21.13
C GLY A 209 -1.61 21.38 -20.95
N SER A 210 -1.40 22.62 -21.39
CA SER A 210 -2.46 23.62 -21.59
C SER A 210 -3.48 23.08 -22.60
N ILE A 211 -4.64 22.61 -22.12
CA ILE A 211 -5.80 22.39 -22.98
C ILE A 211 -6.57 23.70 -23.01
N HIS A 212 -6.22 24.55 -23.99
CA HIS A 212 -7.15 25.50 -24.56
C HIS A 212 -8.19 24.73 -25.38
N LYS A 213 -9.45 24.75 -24.92
CA LYS A 213 -10.64 25.17 -25.69
C LYS A 213 -11.88 25.11 -24.81
#